data_AF-A0A2D3V0R1-F1
#
_entry.id   AF-A0A2D3V0R1-F1
#
_cell.length_a   1.000
_cell.length_b   1.000
_cell.length_c   1.000
_cell.angle_alpha   90.00
_cell.angle_beta   90.00
_cell.angle_gamma   90.00
#
_symmetry.space_group_name_H-M   'P 1'
#
loop_
_entity.id
_entity.type
_entity.pdbx_description
1 polymer ?
#
loop_
_entity_poly.entity_id
_entity_poly.type
_entity_poly.pdbx_seq_one_letter_code
_entity_poly.pdbx_strand_id
1 'polypeptide(L)'
;MATHRRAARWTREPTTRITKLQHWTRNGATAPPPTTTTLPDRVPVPTYDAEVYEAHLTSSDWSKEETDYLVQVYGDCHGKWPVIADHYEFEGGSPRSMEELKSRFYTLSASLLQLATPITSMTTTDYSLYEMLSSFNAEQETSRKKLAEGHLYRRANEVDEETVLLGELQRIMLNQASLDNQREELRQRLDHPRAATTGYQYTTSQALTTLWQQLLAQDRAKKHSKLRPTGHAAYDGLPSMNNSNNTNNSSAARPSQTPAQPTLPDALSKADQLRFGVTLNPDKPGSSVSFLGDRFTKPRTAKSQLQTDKLAAILSNIGVHDVIPMATPPVVAAFEQIMEKVHTLMELRKTNEKDLQEVRVRQGELSS
;
A
#
# COMPACT_ATOMS: atom_id res chain seq x y z
N MET A 1 -45.84 21.02 33.95
CA MET A 1 -45.25 22.36 33.74
C MET A 1 -43.78 22.18 33.37
N ALA A 2 -43.41 22.43 32.12
CA ALA A 2 -42.03 22.30 31.67
C ALA A 2 -41.21 23.49 32.19
N THR A 3 -40.18 23.22 32.99
CA THR A 3 -39.27 24.24 33.48
C THR A 3 -38.35 24.68 32.35
N HIS A 4 -38.61 25.86 31.77
CA HIS A 4 -37.68 26.49 30.85
C HIS A 4 -36.38 26.82 31.61
N ARG A 5 -35.32 26.04 31.38
CA ARG A 5 -33.97 26.41 31.84
C ARG A 5 -33.55 27.68 31.10
N ARG A 6 -33.28 28.75 31.84
CA ARG A 6 -32.71 29.98 31.28
C ARG A 6 -31.34 29.69 30.66
N ALA A 7 -31.07 30.28 29.49
CA ALA A 7 -29.78 30.17 28.82
C ALA A 7 -28.65 30.69 29.72
N ALA A 8 -27.52 29.99 29.73
CA ALA A 8 -26.33 30.42 30.45
C ALA A 8 -25.76 31.70 29.82
N ARG A 9 -25.35 32.64 30.67
CA ARG A 9 -24.62 33.84 30.24
C ARG A 9 -23.13 33.51 30.17
N TRP A 10 -22.50 33.93 29.08
CA TRP A 10 -21.09 33.71 28.80
C TRP A 10 -20.39 35.04 28.59
N THR A 11 -19.17 35.18 29.10
CA THR A 11 -18.29 36.35 28.94
C THR A 11 -16.98 35.93 28.28
N ARG A 12 -16.38 36.84 27.51
CA ARG A 12 -15.03 36.64 26.97
C ARG A 12 -14.03 37.27 27.91
N GLU A 13 -13.12 36.46 28.43
CA GLU A 13 -12.02 36.94 29.26
C GLU A 13 -10.70 36.78 28.49
N PRO A 14 -9.81 37.80 28.54
CA PRO A 14 -8.50 37.70 27.94
C PRO A 14 -7.69 36.58 28.60
N THR A 15 -7.06 35.74 27.79
CA THR A 15 -6.10 34.76 28.30
C THR A 15 -4.91 35.51 28.87
N THR A 16 -4.57 35.25 30.13
CA THR A 16 -3.55 36.00 30.88
C THR A 16 -2.13 35.88 30.34
N ARG A 17 -1.89 35.06 29.30
CA ARG A 17 -0.55 34.73 28.79
C ARG A 17 -0.37 34.83 27.27
N ILE A 18 -1.44 34.97 26.47
CA ILE A 18 -1.37 35.22 25.03
C ILE A 18 -2.14 36.50 24.75
N THR A 19 -1.44 37.55 24.36
CA THR A 19 -1.92 38.94 24.37
C THR A 19 -3.11 39.23 23.44
N LYS A 20 -3.50 38.29 22.58
CA LYS A 20 -4.60 38.44 21.61
C LYS A 20 -5.69 37.36 21.69
N LEU A 21 -5.56 36.33 22.53
CA LEU A 21 -6.57 35.26 22.62
C LEU A 21 -7.51 35.47 23.80
N GLN A 22 -8.80 35.29 23.57
CA GLN A 22 -9.85 35.33 24.59
C GLN A 22 -10.49 33.94 24.71
N HIS A 23 -10.93 33.58 25.92
CA HIS A 23 -11.68 32.35 26.16
C HIS A 23 -13.07 32.66 26.75
N TRP A 24 -14.02 31.76 26.50
CA TRP A 24 -15.39 31.91 27.00
C TRP A 24 -15.50 31.34 28.41
N THR A 25 -15.84 32.20 29.36
CA THR A 25 -16.15 31.83 30.75
C THR A 25 -17.65 31.93 30.99
N ARG A 26 -18.21 30.98 31.75
CA ARG A 26 -19.62 31.01 32.12
C ARG A 26 -19.80 31.89 33.36
N ASN A 27 -20.69 32.88 33.30
CA ASN A 27 -20.93 33.80 34.41
C ASN A 27 -21.46 33.01 35.64
N GLY A 28 -20.76 33.12 36.77
CA GLY A 28 -21.14 32.45 38.02
C GLY A 28 -20.55 31.04 38.20
N ALA A 29 -19.55 30.64 37.42
CA ALA A 29 -18.78 29.43 37.70
C ALA A 29 -18.07 29.55 39.06
N THR A 30 -18.53 28.78 40.05
CA THR A 30 -17.98 28.77 41.43
C THR A 30 -16.63 28.07 41.52
N ALA A 31 -16.27 27.26 40.52
CA ALA A 31 -14.96 26.63 40.42
C ALA A 31 -14.11 27.40 39.40
N PRO A 32 -12.86 27.77 39.71
CA PRO A 32 -11.92 28.17 38.67
C PRO A 32 -11.87 27.05 37.61
N PRO A 33 -11.80 27.37 36.31
CA PRO A 33 -11.67 26.35 35.28
C PRO A 33 -10.51 25.42 35.66
N PRO A 34 -10.63 24.09 35.43
CA PRO A 34 -9.56 23.17 35.77
C PRO A 34 -8.27 23.67 35.11
N THR A 35 -7.33 24.12 35.94
CA THR A 35 -6.02 24.66 35.55
C THR A 35 -5.13 23.59 34.90
N THR A 36 -5.64 22.37 34.76
CA THR A 36 -5.04 21.24 34.05
C THR A 36 -5.28 21.36 32.55
N THR A 37 -4.99 22.51 31.94
CA THR A 37 -4.38 22.45 30.61
C THR A 37 -2.90 22.34 30.91
N THR A 38 -2.41 21.11 31.09
CA THR A 38 -0.99 20.82 30.83
C THR A 38 -0.70 21.47 29.48
N LEU A 39 0.01 22.60 29.53
CA LEU A 39 0.39 23.36 28.36
C LEU A 39 1.09 22.37 27.42
N PRO A 40 0.77 22.36 26.12
CA PRO A 40 1.55 21.58 25.17
C PRO A 40 3.02 22.01 25.35
N ASP A 41 3.91 21.03 25.47
CA ASP A 41 5.35 21.27 25.51
C ASP A 41 5.72 22.27 24.41
N ARG A 42 6.52 23.28 24.76
CA ARG A 42 6.92 24.30 23.77
C ARG A 42 7.60 23.59 22.61
N VAL A 43 7.05 23.74 21.42
CA VAL A 43 7.65 23.21 20.20
C VAL A 43 9.04 23.86 20.06
N PRO A 44 10.11 23.07 19.85
CA PRO A 44 11.45 23.63 19.68
C PRO A 44 11.45 24.55 18.46
N VAL A 45 11.80 25.82 18.69
CA VAL A 45 11.92 26.83 17.65
C VAL A 45 13.38 26.83 17.18
N PRO A 46 13.64 26.67 15.87
CA PRO A 46 15.00 26.74 15.35
C PRO A 46 15.59 28.14 15.56
N THR A 47 16.79 28.22 16.13
CA THR A 47 17.55 29.47 16.30
C THR A 47 18.82 29.40 15.48
N TYR A 48 19.17 30.48 14.78
CA TYR A 48 20.36 30.56 13.95
C TYR A 48 21.00 31.94 14.02
N ASP A 49 22.31 31.97 13.80
CA ASP A 49 23.10 33.20 13.75
C ASP A 49 23.12 33.81 12.35
N ALA A 50 23.46 35.10 12.25
CA ALA A 50 23.55 35.81 10.98
C ALA A 50 24.57 35.19 10.01
N GLU A 51 25.70 34.72 10.53
CA GLU A 51 26.75 34.08 9.73
C GLU A 51 26.29 32.75 9.14
N VAL A 52 25.57 31.95 9.93
CA VAL A 52 24.97 30.68 9.50
C VAL A 52 23.94 30.92 8.40
N TYR A 53 23.16 32.00 8.53
CA TYR A 53 22.16 32.36 7.53
C TYR A 53 22.79 32.64 6.17
N GLU A 54 23.81 33.49 6.12
CA GLU A 54 24.50 33.86 4.88
C GLU A 54 25.19 32.67 4.21
N ALA A 55 25.75 31.76 5.00
CA ALA A 55 26.47 30.59 4.49
C ALA A 55 25.56 29.48 3.95
N HIS A 56 24.43 29.19 4.64
CA HIS A 56 23.68 27.95 4.41
C HIS A 56 22.16 28.11 4.26
N LEU A 57 21.59 29.29 4.54
CA LEU A 57 20.12 29.49 4.57
C LEU A 57 19.62 30.52 3.56
N THR A 58 20.49 31.05 2.69
CA THR A 58 20.10 31.99 1.64
C THR A 58 19.17 31.34 0.61
N SER A 59 18.21 32.12 0.12
CA SER A 59 17.24 31.71 -0.91
C SER A 59 16.96 32.90 -1.82
N SER A 60 16.63 32.64 -3.09
CA SER A 60 16.27 33.68 -4.05
C SER A 60 14.96 34.38 -3.71
N ASP A 61 14.03 33.64 -3.10
CA ASP A 61 12.64 34.06 -2.96
C ASP A 61 12.32 34.60 -1.56
N TRP A 62 13.29 34.54 -0.64
CA TRP A 62 13.13 34.86 0.77
C TRP A 62 14.22 35.79 1.27
N SER A 63 13.81 36.90 1.89
CA SER A 63 14.72 37.76 2.62
C SER A 63 15.05 37.17 4.00
N LYS A 64 16.14 37.64 4.60
CA LYS A 64 16.50 37.28 5.97
C LYS A 64 15.43 37.76 6.96
N GLU A 65 15.00 39.01 6.81
CA GLU A 65 13.98 39.62 7.67
C GLU A 65 12.65 38.86 7.61
N GLU A 66 12.23 38.42 6.42
CA GLU A 66 11.03 37.61 6.24
C GLU A 66 11.18 36.22 6.88
N THR A 67 12.38 35.61 6.77
CA THR A 67 12.65 34.30 7.39
C THR A 67 12.69 34.40 8.92
N ASP A 68 13.29 35.45 9.47
CA ASP A 68 13.32 35.72 10.91
C ASP A 68 11.90 35.95 11.44
N TYR A 69 11.07 36.70 10.70
CA TYR A 69 9.65 36.90 11.01
C TYR A 69 8.87 35.58 11.01
N LEU A 70 9.07 34.70 10.02
CA LEU A 70 8.43 33.39 9.97
C LEU A 70 8.74 32.55 11.21
N VAL A 71 10.00 32.53 11.65
CA VAL A 71 10.42 31.77 12.84
C VAL A 71 9.83 32.35 14.12
N GLN A 72 9.74 33.68 14.23
CA GLN A 72 9.06 34.35 15.34
C GLN A 72 7.57 33.97 15.39
N VAL A 73 6.85 34.10 14.26
CA VAL A 73 5.41 33.77 14.19
C VAL A 73 5.18 32.28 14.49
N TYR A 74 6.07 31.39 14.06
CA TYR A 74 6.02 29.97 14.39
C TYR A 74 6.08 29.73 15.91
N GLY A 75 6.98 30.44 16.60
CA GLY A 75 7.10 30.40 18.06
C GLY A 75 5.87 30.94 18.78
N ASP A 76 5.36 32.10 18.35
CA ASP A 76 4.18 32.75 18.91
C ASP A 76 2.90 31.90 18.72
N CYS A 77 2.80 31.18 17.61
CA CYS A 77 1.67 30.31 17.28
C CYS A 77 1.84 28.85 17.74
N HIS A 78 2.93 28.54 18.45
CA HIS A 78 3.25 27.18 18.94
C HIS A 78 3.26 26.10 17.84
N GLY A 79 3.74 26.43 16.64
CA GLY A 79 3.83 25.48 15.51
C GLY A 79 2.50 25.08 14.86
N LYS A 80 1.39 25.76 15.18
CA LYS A 80 0.09 25.47 14.57
C LYS A 80 -0.04 26.13 13.20
N TRP A 81 0.26 25.39 12.14
CA TRP A 81 0.22 25.88 10.75
C TRP A 81 -1.04 26.63 10.32
N PRO A 82 -2.27 26.20 10.66
CA PRO A 82 -3.47 26.96 10.31
C PRO A 82 -3.51 28.35 10.95
N VAL A 83 -3.03 28.47 12.18
CA VAL A 83 -2.96 29.73 12.93
C VAL A 83 -1.83 30.59 12.37
N ILE A 84 -0.67 30.00 12.09
CA ILE A 84 0.46 30.70 11.47
C ILE A 84 0.03 31.33 10.15
N ALA A 85 -0.61 30.56 9.26
CA ALA A 85 -1.03 31.06 7.95
C ALA A 85 -2.08 32.19 8.05
N ASP A 86 -2.95 32.16 9.06
CA ASP A 86 -3.94 33.22 9.30
C ASP A 86 -3.32 34.49 9.89
N HIS A 87 -2.26 34.34 10.69
CA HIS A 87 -1.53 35.43 11.33
C HIS A 87 -0.32 35.95 10.53
N TYR A 88 0.04 35.30 9.44
CA TYR A 88 1.23 35.65 8.66
C TYR A 88 0.96 36.86 7.79
N GLU A 89 1.39 38.03 8.27
CA GLU A 89 1.28 39.30 7.55
C GLU A 89 2.64 40.01 7.62
N PHE A 90 3.45 39.81 6.57
CA PHE A 90 4.75 40.46 6.43
C PHE A 90 4.62 41.74 5.60
N GLU A 91 4.92 42.88 6.20
CA GLU A 91 4.85 44.19 5.52
C GLU A 91 5.86 44.25 4.37
N GLY A 92 5.36 44.39 3.13
CA GLY A 92 6.20 44.42 1.92
C GLY A 92 6.44 43.05 1.27
N GLY A 93 5.91 41.96 1.84
CA GLY A 93 5.93 40.63 1.23
C GLY A 93 4.78 40.37 0.26
N SER A 94 4.97 39.40 -0.65
CA SER A 94 3.86 38.80 -1.39
C SER A 94 2.99 37.97 -0.44
N PRO A 95 1.66 37.89 -0.63
CA PRO A 95 0.86 36.90 0.09
C PRO A 95 1.41 35.49 -0.19
N ARG A 96 1.70 34.75 0.88
CA ARG A 96 2.28 33.40 0.82
C ARG A 96 1.23 32.36 1.13
N SER A 97 1.26 31.24 0.41
CA SER A 97 0.46 30.07 0.75
C SER A 97 1.02 29.37 2.00
N MET A 98 0.17 28.63 2.72
CA MET A 98 0.61 27.86 3.90
C MET A 98 1.72 26.86 3.53
N GLU A 99 1.66 26.31 2.32
CA GLU A 99 2.58 25.32 1.80
C GLU A 99 3.95 25.93 1.48
N GLU A 100 3.99 27.19 1.03
CA GLU A 100 5.24 27.97 0.87
C GLU A 100 5.90 28.31 2.22
N LEU A 101 5.10 28.70 3.22
CA LEU A 101 5.64 28.94 4.57
C LEU A 101 6.28 27.67 5.14
N LYS A 102 5.62 26.51 4.92
CA LYS A 102 6.12 25.20 5.32
C LYS A 102 7.41 24.83 4.59
N SER A 103 7.48 25.03 3.26
CA SER A 103 8.68 24.66 2.51
C SER A 103 9.91 25.45 3.00
N ARG A 104 9.75 26.75 3.26
CA ARG A 104 10.83 27.57 3.80
C ARG A 104 11.25 27.12 5.19
N PHE A 105 10.30 26.88 6.08
CA PHE A 105 10.60 26.45 7.45
C PHE A 105 11.26 25.06 7.48
N TYR A 106 10.78 24.12 6.68
CA TYR A 106 11.31 22.75 6.67
C TYR A 106 12.71 22.68 6.05
N THR A 107 12.96 23.39 4.94
CA THR A 107 14.30 23.50 4.36
C THR A 107 15.30 24.13 5.33
N LEU A 108 14.89 25.18 6.05
CA LEU A 108 15.68 25.80 7.09
C LEU A 108 15.99 24.83 8.23
N SER A 109 14.97 24.15 8.76
CA SER A 109 15.14 23.19 9.84
C SER A 109 15.99 21.98 9.45
N ALA A 110 15.90 21.50 8.21
CA ALA A 110 16.73 20.43 7.68
C ALA A 110 18.21 20.87 7.58
N SER A 111 18.46 22.08 7.09
CA SER A 111 19.81 22.65 7.00
C SER A 111 20.45 22.83 8.37
N LEU A 112 19.69 23.36 9.35
CA LEU A 112 20.17 23.50 10.73
C LEU A 112 20.43 22.16 11.42
N LEU A 113 19.57 21.17 11.17
CA LEU A 113 19.75 19.83 11.71
C LEU A 113 21.01 19.16 11.15
N GLN A 114 21.29 19.33 9.85
CA GLN A 114 22.50 18.85 9.21
C GLN A 114 23.77 19.54 9.73
N LEU A 115 23.68 20.84 10.04
CA LEU A 115 24.81 21.60 10.60
C LEU A 115 25.09 21.22 12.05
N ALA A 116 24.03 21.05 12.87
CA ALA A 116 24.16 20.66 14.26
C ALA A 116 24.67 19.22 14.41
N THR A 117 24.16 18.31 13.58
CA THR A 117 24.55 16.90 13.55
C THR A 117 24.82 16.48 12.11
N PRO A 118 26.08 16.31 11.69
CA PRO A 118 26.37 15.87 10.34
C PRO A 118 25.81 14.47 10.09
N ILE A 119 25.43 14.20 8.83
CA ILE A 119 24.73 12.97 8.42
C ILE A 119 25.47 11.70 8.87
N THR A 120 26.81 11.74 8.93
CA THR A 120 27.66 10.61 9.34
C THR A 120 27.53 10.24 10.82
N SER A 121 27.13 11.17 11.68
CA SER A 121 26.99 10.96 13.13
C SER A 121 25.53 11.00 13.61
N MET A 122 24.58 11.01 12.68
CA MET A 122 23.17 11.19 12.97
C MET A 122 22.54 9.92 13.54
N THR A 123 21.66 10.06 14.53
CA THR A 123 20.87 8.93 15.03
C THR A 123 19.81 8.53 14.00
N THR A 124 19.28 7.31 14.09
CA THR A 124 18.21 6.83 13.18
C THR A 124 16.97 7.73 13.24
N THR A 125 16.61 8.23 14.41
CA THR A 125 15.46 9.13 14.58
C THR A 125 15.72 10.49 13.91
N ASP A 126 16.90 11.06 14.12
CA ASP A 126 17.24 12.36 13.53
C ASP A 126 17.34 12.25 12.00
N TYR A 127 17.91 11.16 11.48
CA TYR A 127 18.00 10.93 10.04
C TYR A 127 16.61 10.81 9.39
N SER A 128 15.70 10.09 10.04
CA SER A 128 14.31 10.01 9.56
C SER A 128 13.63 11.39 9.54
N LEU A 129 13.89 12.23 10.55
CA LEU A 129 13.38 13.61 10.58
C LEU A 129 13.98 14.45 9.45
N TYR A 130 15.29 14.37 9.23
CA TYR A 130 15.96 15.06 8.14
C TYR A 130 15.40 14.66 6.77
N GLU A 131 15.17 13.36 6.54
CA GLU A 131 14.59 12.85 5.30
C GLU A 131 13.15 13.36 5.11
N MET A 132 12.33 13.37 6.17
CA MET A 132 10.98 13.93 6.11
C MET A 132 10.97 15.45 5.82
N LEU A 133 11.88 16.21 6.43
CA LEU A 133 11.96 17.66 6.25
C LEU A 133 12.51 18.04 4.87
N SER A 134 13.50 17.30 4.37
CA SER A 134 14.14 17.55 3.08
C SER A 134 13.32 17.09 1.87
N SER A 135 12.46 16.09 2.04
CA SER A 135 11.57 15.59 0.98
C SER A 135 10.29 16.42 0.78
N PHE A 136 10.06 17.43 1.62
CA PHE A 136 8.85 18.25 1.52
C PHE A 136 8.79 19.04 0.21
N ASN A 137 7.71 18.86 -0.56
CA ASN A 137 7.45 19.58 -1.80
C ASN A 137 6.13 20.36 -1.72
N ALA A 138 6.21 21.69 -1.85
CA ALA A 138 5.06 22.59 -1.77
C ALA A 138 4.03 22.34 -2.89
N GLU A 139 4.46 22.05 -4.13
CA GLU A 139 3.54 21.79 -5.25
C GLU A 139 2.78 20.47 -5.07
N GLN A 140 3.46 19.45 -4.55
CA GLN A 140 2.80 18.18 -4.23
C GLN A 140 1.82 18.34 -3.07
N GLU A 141 2.17 19.13 -2.05
CA GLU A 141 1.28 19.34 -0.91
C GLU A 141 0.05 20.19 -1.28
N THR A 142 0.22 21.21 -2.13
CA THR A 142 -0.90 22.01 -2.64
C THR A 142 -1.83 21.18 -3.52
N SER A 143 -1.30 20.36 -4.43
CA SER A 143 -2.12 19.45 -5.24
C SER A 143 -2.82 18.40 -4.38
N ARG A 144 -2.16 17.85 -3.37
CA ARG A 144 -2.76 16.92 -2.39
C ARG A 144 -3.90 17.57 -1.62
N LYS A 145 -3.71 18.80 -1.13
CA LYS A 145 -4.74 19.58 -0.45
C LYS A 145 -5.94 19.85 -1.36
N LYS A 146 -5.68 20.23 -2.62
CA LYS A 146 -6.74 20.46 -3.62
C LYS A 146 -7.55 19.20 -3.91
N LEU A 147 -6.91 18.02 -3.97
CA LEU A 147 -7.62 16.75 -4.11
C LEU A 147 -8.48 16.45 -2.87
N ALA A 148 -7.92 16.63 -1.66
CA ALA A 148 -8.67 16.43 -0.43
C ALA A 148 -9.86 17.39 -0.31
N GLU A 149 -9.68 18.65 -0.70
CA GLU A 149 -10.74 19.66 -0.78
C GLU A 149 -11.82 19.24 -1.79
N GLY A 150 -11.43 18.75 -2.97
CA GLY A 150 -12.35 18.20 -3.95
C GLY A 150 -13.17 17.03 -3.40
N HIS A 151 -12.55 16.14 -2.63
CA HIS A 151 -13.26 15.04 -1.97
C HIS A 151 -14.18 15.51 -0.84
N LEU A 152 -13.79 16.55 -0.10
CA LEU A 152 -14.58 17.10 0.99
C LEU A 152 -15.88 17.75 0.47
N TYR A 153 -15.80 18.43 -0.67
CA TYR A 153 -16.93 19.13 -1.29
C TYR A 153 -17.61 18.36 -2.42
N ARG A 154 -17.26 17.09 -2.61
CA ARG A 154 -17.86 16.19 -3.60
C ARG A 154 -19.35 16.02 -3.30
N ARG A 155 -20.21 16.35 -4.29
CA ARG A 155 -21.66 16.20 -4.14
C ARG A 155 -22.10 14.78 -4.47
N ALA A 156 -23.18 14.30 -3.84
CA ALA A 156 -23.68 12.94 -4.07
C ALA A 156 -24.10 12.69 -5.53
N ASN A 157 -24.72 13.68 -6.19
CA ASN A 157 -25.11 13.59 -7.60
C ASN A 157 -23.89 13.45 -8.54
N GLU A 158 -22.80 14.13 -8.24
CA GLU A 158 -21.55 14.04 -9.00
C GLU A 158 -20.94 12.63 -8.89
N VAL A 159 -21.04 12.00 -7.71
CA VAL A 159 -20.61 10.60 -7.53
C VAL A 159 -21.44 9.64 -8.37
N ASP A 160 -22.77 9.79 -8.34
CA ASP A 160 -23.67 8.93 -9.11
C ASP A 160 -23.37 9.07 -10.62
N GLU A 161 -23.22 10.30 -11.11
CA GLU A 161 -22.83 10.56 -12.50
C GLU A 161 -21.47 9.94 -12.86
N GLU A 162 -20.43 10.13 -12.02
CA GLU A 162 -19.11 9.51 -12.22
C GLU A 162 -19.18 7.98 -12.27
N THR A 163 -19.98 7.34 -11.41
CA THR A 163 -20.12 5.88 -11.40
C THR A 163 -20.78 5.36 -12.67
N VAL A 164 -21.79 6.08 -13.19
CA VAL A 164 -22.42 5.77 -14.48
C VAL A 164 -21.42 5.94 -15.62
N LEU A 165 -20.66 7.03 -15.63
CA LEU A 165 -19.63 7.27 -16.65
C LEU A 165 -18.53 6.21 -16.63
N LEU A 166 -18.09 5.76 -15.46
CA LEU A 166 -17.12 4.67 -15.33
C LEU A 166 -17.68 3.34 -15.87
N GLY A 167 -18.95 3.04 -15.59
CA GLY A 167 -19.63 1.87 -16.13
C GLY A 167 -19.72 1.89 -17.66
N GLU A 168 -20.09 3.04 -18.23
CA GLU A 168 -20.13 3.21 -19.69
C GLU A 168 -18.73 3.17 -20.32
N LEU A 169 -17.72 3.76 -19.68
CA LEU A 169 -16.32 3.66 -20.13
C LEU A 169 -15.87 2.21 -20.16
N GLN A 170 -16.12 1.44 -19.10
CA GLN A 170 -15.80 0.01 -19.06
C GLN A 170 -16.51 -0.75 -20.18
N ARG A 171 -17.78 -0.43 -20.45
CA ARG A 171 -18.55 -1.02 -21.55
C ARG A 171 -17.94 -0.70 -22.91
N ILE A 172 -17.54 0.55 -23.15
CA ILE A 172 -16.87 0.98 -24.37
C ILE A 172 -15.52 0.24 -24.52
N MET A 173 -14.74 0.12 -23.46
CA MET A 173 -13.46 -0.59 -23.48
C MET A 173 -13.63 -2.08 -23.83
N LEU A 174 -14.61 -2.76 -23.24
CA LEU A 174 -14.91 -4.17 -23.56
C LEU A 174 -15.38 -4.32 -25.01
N ASN A 175 -16.20 -3.39 -25.50
CA ASN A 175 -16.63 -3.39 -26.90
C ASN A 175 -15.44 -3.15 -27.84
N GLN A 176 -14.55 -2.21 -27.52
CA GLN A 176 -13.33 -1.95 -28.29
C GLN A 176 -12.44 -3.19 -28.37
N ALA A 177 -12.21 -3.89 -27.25
CA ALA A 177 -11.46 -5.14 -27.23
C ALA A 177 -12.14 -6.23 -28.09
N SER A 178 -13.48 -6.32 -28.04
CA SER A 178 -14.23 -7.24 -28.90
C SER A 178 -14.06 -6.92 -30.38
N LEU A 179 -14.16 -5.64 -30.76
CA LEU A 179 -13.96 -5.19 -32.14
C LEU A 179 -12.54 -5.42 -32.63
N ASP A 180 -11.53 -5.21 -31.78
CA ASP A 180 -10.14 -5.45 -32.15
C ASP A 180 -9.84 -6.95 -32.32
N ASN A 181 -10.43 -7.82 -31.49
CA ASN A 181 -10.40 -9.27 -31.70
C ASN A 181 -11.08 -9.68 -33.01
N GLN A 182 -12.26 -9.13 -33.31
CA GLN A 182 -12.97 -9.40 -34.57
C GLN A 182 -12.16 -8.92 -35.78
N ARG A 183 -11.50 -7.76 -35.67
CA ARG A 183 -10.60 -7.23 -36.69
C ARG A 183 -9.37 -8.12 -36.87
N GLU A 184 -8.78 -8.62 -35.78
CA GLU A 184 -7.66 -9.54 -35.84
C GLU A 184 -8.08 -10.88 -36.47
N GLU A 185 -9.22 -11.43 -36.09
CA GLU A 185 -9.77 -12.64 -36.70
C GLU A 185 -10.01 -12.45 -38.20
N LEU A 186 -10.57 -11.31 -38.60
CA LEU A 186 -10.73 -10.96 -40.01
C LEU A 186 -9.39 -10.83 -40.72
N ARG A 187 -8.39 -10.18 -40.10
CA ARG A 187 -7.03 -10.10 -40.64
C ARG A 187 -6.44 -11.49 -40.80
N GLN A 188 -6.53 -12.37 -39.79
CA GLN A 188 -6.05 -13.75 -39.87
C GLN A 188 -6.76 -14.56 -40.97
N ARG A 189 -8.07 -14.36 -41.16
CA ARG A 189 -8.84 -15.03 -42.23
C ARG A 189 -8.49 -14.50 -43.62
N LEU A 190 -8.25 -13.19 -43.73
CA LEU A 190 -7.85 -12.54 -44.98
C LEU A 190 -6.37 -12.77 -45.31
N ASP A 191 -5.54 -13.07 -44.31
CA ASP A 191 -4.14 -13.44 -44.45
C ASP A 191 -4.02 -14.92 -44.88
N HIS A 192 -4.61 -15.22 -46.05
CA HIS A 192 -4.32 -16.45 -46.75
C HIS A 192 -2.94 -16.30 -47.41
N PRO A 193 -2.06 -17.33 -47.37
CA PRO A 193 -0.79 -17.25 -48.06
C PRO A 193 -1.06 -17.00 -49.55
N ARG A 194 -0.74 -15.79 -50.03
CA ARG A 194 -0.66 -15.55 -51.47
C ARG A 194 0.43 -16.49 -51.99
N ALA A 195 0.05 -17.46 -52.82
CA ALA A 195 0.99 -18.34 -53.48
C ALA A 195 1.94 -17.47 -54.32
N ALA A 196 3.12 -17.19 -53.80
CA ALA A 196 4.19 -16.49 -54.50
C ALA A 196 4.93 -17.41 -55.48
N THR A 197 4.47 -18.66 -55.65
CA THR A 197 5.10 -19.66 -56.49
C THR A 197 4.24 -19.95 -57.72
N THR A 198 4.85 -19.76 -58.89
CA THR A 198 4.30 -20.19 -60.18
C THR A 198 3.96 -21.68 -60.10
N GLY A 199 2.74 -22.05 -60.51
CA GLY A 199 2.08 -23.35 -60.24
C GLY A 199 2.71 -24.63 -60.80
N TYR A 200 4.00 -24.63 -61.16
CA TYR A 200 4.70 -25.76 -61.79
C TYR A 200 5.76 -26.44 -60.91
N GLN A 201 5.93 -26.05 -59.64
CA GLN A 201 7.01 -26.61 -58.79
C GLN A 201 6.65 -27.89 -58.02
N TYR A 202 5.41 -28.38 -58.10
CA TYR A 202 4.94 -29.58 -57.37
C TYR A 202 4.46 -30.70 -58.31
N THR A 203 5.04 -30.81 -59.50
CA THR A 203 4.65 -31.85 -60.47
C THR A 203 5.25 -33.23 -60.17
N THR A 204 6.20 -33.35 -59.25
CA THR A 204 6.83 -34.64 -58.88
C THR A 204 6.38 -35.07 -57.49
N SER A 205 6.21 -36.39 -57.29
CA SER A 205 5.82 -36.97 -56.00
C SER A 205 6.81 -36.68 -54.87
N GLN A 206 8.09 -36.55 -55.20
CA GLN A 206 9.13 -36.16 -54.25
C GLN A 206 8.97 -34.70 -53.79
N ALA A 207 8.67 -33.77 -54.71
CA ALA A 207 8.42 -32.37 -54.37
C ALA A 207 7.12 -32.18 -53.54
N LEU A 208 6.13 -33.04 -53.73
CA LEU A 208 4.93 -33.05 -52.87
C LEU A 208 5.22 -33.58 -51.47
N THR A 209 6.10 -34.57 -51.34
CA THR A 209 6.48 -35.14 -50.05
C THR A 209 7.26 -34.14 -49.20
N THR A 210 8.15 -33.35 -49.82
CA THR A 210 8.88 -32.27 -49.14
C THR A 210 7.98 -31.11 -48.75
N LEU A 211 7.04 -30.71 -49.62
CA LEU A 211 6.00 -29.73 -49.28
C LEU A 211 5.18 -30.17 -48.07
N TRP A 212 4.75 -31.44 -48.03
CA TRP A 212 3.96 -31.97 -46.93
C TRP A 212 4.71 -31.95 -45.59
N GLN A 213 6.00 -32.30 -45.60
CA GLN A 213 6.84 -32.19 -44.41
C GLN A 213 7.03 -30.73 -43.96
N GLN A 214 7.17 -29.80 -44.90
CA GLN A 214 7.29 -28.38 -44.59
C GLN A 214 5.99 -27.80 -44.02
N LEU A 215 4.84 -28.25 -44.52
CA LEU A 215 3.52 -27.86 -44.01
C LEU A 215 3.26 -28.39 -42.61
N LEU A 216 3.68 -29.62 -42.30
CA LEU A 216 3.65 -30.17 -40.95
C LEU A 216 4.56 -29.42 -39.97
N ALA A 217 5.74 -28.97 -40.44
CA ALA A 217 6.63 -28.16 -39.62
C ALA A 217 6.04 -26.77 -39.33
N GLN A 218 5.38 -26.15 -40.32
CA GLN A 218 4.69 -24.88 -40.14
C GLN A 218 3.45 -24.99 -39.22
N ASP A 219 2.69 -26.09 -39.29
CA ASP A 219 1.57 -26.33 -38.37
C ASP A 219 2.05 -26.49 -36.91
N ARG A 220 3.18 -27.18 -36.71
CA ARG A 220 3.84 -27.26 -35.40
C ARG A 220 4.33 -25.89 -34.90
N ALA A 221 4.81 -25.03 -35.79
CA ALA A 221 5.25 -23.67 -35.44
C ALA A 221 4.06 -22.74 -35.07
N LYS A 222 2.91 -22.86 -35.75
CA LYS A 222 1.72 -22.02 -35.49
C LYS A 222 0.97 -22.40 -34.21
N LYS A 223 1.00 -23.67 -33.79
CA LYS A 223 0.43 -24.11 -32.50
C LYS A 223 1.12 -23.46 -31.28
N HIS A 224 2.33 -22.94 -31.46
CA HIS A 224 3.09 -22.26 -30.40
C HIS A 224 2.86 -20.74 -30.33
N SER A 225 2.04 -20.16 -31.22
CA SER A 225 1.79 -18.71 -31.30
C SER A 225 0.38 -18.29 -30.82
N LYS A 226 -0.35 -19.15 -30.10
CA LYS A 226 -1.70 -18.84 -29.60
C LYS A 226 -1.75 -18.31 -28.16
N LEU A 227 -0.59 -18.07 -27.54
CA LEU A 227 -0.50 -17.45 -26.20
C LEU A 227 0.71 -16.52 -26.17
N ARG A 228 0.68 -15.46 -26.97
CA ARG A 228 1.58 -14.32 -26.74
C ARG A 228 0.73 -13.17 -26.16
N PRO A 229 1.17 -12.57 -25.05
CA PRO A 229 0.56 -11.35 -24.51
C PRO A 229 0.45 -10.32 -25.63
N THR A 230 -0.76 -9.90 -25.96
CA THR A 230 -1.02 -8.75 -26.84
C THR A 230 -0.38 -7.57 -26.15
N GLY A 231 0.77 -7.09 -26.65
CA GLY A 231 1.66 -6.11 -26.00
C GLY A 231 1.05 -4.74 -25.71
N HIS A 232 -0.05 -4.71 -24.96
CA HIS A 232 -0.87 -3.60 -24.60
C HIS A 232 -0.90 -3.55 -23.07
N ALA A 233 -0.11 -2.64 -22.50
CA ALA A 233 0.19 -2.56 -21.07
C ALA A 233 -1.04 -2.34 -20.15
N ALA A 234 -2.20 -1.99 -20.73
CA ALA A 234 -3.44 -1.77 -19.99
C ALA A 234 -4.22 -3.07 -19.65
N TYR A 235 -3.90 -4.19 -20.32
CA TYR A 235 -4.67 -5.44 -20.20
C TYR A 235 -3.92 -6.55 -19.44
N ASP A 236 -2.61 -6.73 -19.64
CA ASP A 236 -1.90 -7.91 -19.12
C ASP A 236 -1.54 -7.85 -17.63
N GLY A 237 -1.76 -6.71 -16.96
CA GLY A 237 -1.25 -6.51 -15.61
C GLY A 237 0.27 -6.57 -15.55
N LEU A 238 0.87 -6.06 -14.48
CA LEU A 238 2.30 -6.22 -14.27
C LEU A 238 2.59 -7.72 -14.09
N PRO A 239 3.46 -8.36 -14.90
CA PRO A 239 3.95 -9.67 -14.53
C PRO A 239 4.74 -9.50 -13.24
N SER A 240 4.21 -10.10 -12.17
CA SER A 240 4.94 -10.25 -10.91
C SER A 240 6.28 -10.92 -11.22
N MET A 241 7.37 -10.15 -11.11
CA MET A 241 8.73 -10.66 -11.16
C MET A 241 8.90 -11.71 -10.06
N ASN A 242 8.75 -12.98 -10.44
CA ASN A 242 9.20 -14.09 -9.62
C ASN A 242 10.70 -14.25 -9.87
N ASN A 243 11.51 -13.67 -8.99
CA ASN A 243 12.95 -13.73 -9.04
C ASN A 243 13.44 -15.15 -8.70
N SER A 244 13.58 -16.02 -9.71
CA SER A 244 14.33 -17.27 -9.62
C SER A 244 15.73 -17.05 -10.19
N ASN A 245 16.68 -16.84 -9.30
CA ASN A 245 18.08 -16.62 -9.61
C ASN A 245 18.81 -17.97 -9.77
N ASN A 246 19.20 -18.32 -10.99
CA ASN A 246 20.32 -19.24 -11.21
C ASN A 246 20.95 -19.04 -12.60
N THR A 247 21.97 -18.17 -12.68
CA THR A 247 23.11 -18.36 -13.58
C THR A 247 24.32 -17.56 -13.10
N ASN A 248 25.46 -18.25 -13.10
CA ASN A 248 26.76 -17.86 -12.57
C ASN A 248 27.47 -16.77 -13.39
N ASN A 249 28.05 -15.83 -12.63
CA ASN A 249 29.44 -15.37 -12.66
C ASN A 249 29.96 -14.45 -13.80
N SER A 250 30.11 -13.16 -13.48
CA SER A 250 31.31 -12.38 -13.79
C SER A 250 31.42 -11.16 -12.85
N SER A 251 32.31 -11.30 -11.86
CA SER A 251 33.18 -10.28 -11.25
C SER A 251 32.78 -8.79 -11.28
N ALA A 252 32.29 -8.28 -10.14
CA ALA A 252 32.71 -7.00 -9.55
C ALA A 252 32.20 -6.90 -8.10
N ALA A 253 33.11 -6.76 -7.15
CA ALA A 253 32.82 -6.71 -5.72
C ALA A 253 32.14 -5.38 -5.33
N ARG A 254 30.98 -5.47 -4.67
CA ARG A 254 30.32 -4.38 -3.94
C ARG A 254 29.85 -4.93 -2.58
N PRO A 255 30.07 -4.23 -1.46
CA PRO A 255 29.79 -4.75 -0.13
C PRO A 255 28.28 -4.92 0.09
N SER A 256 27.93 -6.03 0.74
CA SER A 256 26.57 -6.48 1.03
C SER A 256 25.85 -5.54 2.00
N GLN A 257 24.82 -4.85 1.52
CA GLN A 257 23.74 -4.32 2.35
C GLN A 257 22.63 -5.37 2.44
N THR A 258 22.37 -5.85 3.65
CA THR A 258 21.16 -6.57 4.02
C THR A 258 19.95 -5.66 3.78
N PRO A 259 18.88 -6.10 3.08
CA PRO A 259 17.66 -5.31 3.00
C PRO A 259 17.01 -5.26 4.39
N ALA A 260 16.98 -4.06 4.98
CA ALA A 260 16.24 -3.78 6.20
C ALA A 260 14.76 -4.07 5.97
N GLN A 261 14.16 -4.85 6.86
CA GLN A 261 12.73 -5.10 6.88
C GLN A 261 11.97 -3.79 7.14
N PRO A 262 10.81 -3.56 6.50
CA PRO A 262 9.95 -2.43 6.83
C PRO A 262 9.41 -2.63 8.25
N THR A 263 9.95 -1.90 9.22
CA THR A 263 9.31 -1.76 10.54
C THR A 263 8.09 -0.88 10.35
N LEU A 264 6.92 -1.51 10.32
CA LEU A 264 5.64 -0.80 10.30
C LEU A 264 5.53 0.13 11.53
N PRO A 265 4.98 1.35 11.34
CA PRO A 265 4.71 2.26 12.45
C PRO A 265 3.72 1.62 13.44
N ASP A 266 3.94 1.95 14.71
CA ASP A 266 3.16 1.67 15.92
C ASP A 266 1.95 0.73 15.77
N ALA A 267 2.02 -0.42 16.45
CA ALA A 267 1.04 -1.49 16.38
C ALA A 267 -0.40 -0.96 16.46
N LEU A 268 -1.22 -1.24 15.44
CA LEU A 268 -2.65 -0.90 15.44
C LEU A 268 -3.27 -1.23 16.79
N SER A 269 -4.17 -0.38 17.30
CA SER A 269 -4.92 -0.69 18.52
C SER A 269 -5.62 -2.05 18.40
N LYS A 270 -5.75 -2.79 19.51
CA LYS A 270 -6.43 -4.10 19.53
C LYS A 270 -7.87 -4.02 18.96
N ALA A 271 -8.54 -2.88 19.11
CA ALA A 271 -9.85 -2.63 18.53
C ALA A 271 -9.81 -2.53 17.00
N ASP A 272 -8.78 -1.86 16.46
CA ASP A 272 -8.61 -1.70 15.01
C ASP A 272 -8.13 -3.00 14.35
N GLN A 273 -7.28 -3.77 15.03
CA GLN A 273 -6.89 -5.11 14.59
C GLN A 273 -8.13 -6.02 14.39
N LEU A 274 -9.10 -5.97 15.31
CA LEU A 274 -10.36 -6.73 15.20
C LEU A 274 -11.24 -6.21 14.06
N ARG A 275 -11.33 -4.89 13.90
CA ARG A 275 -12.15 -4.26 12.86
C ARG A 275 -11.63 -4.55 11.45
N PHE A 276 -10.31 -4.50 11.26
CA PHE A 276 -9.65 -4.72 9.97
C PHE A 276 -9.26 -6.18 9.73
N GLY A 277 -9.48 -7.06 10.70
CA GLY A 277 -9.14 -8.48 10.56
C GLY A 277 -7.64 -8.72 10.37
N VAL A 278 -6.82 -7.99 11.10
CA VAL A 278 -5.35 -8.05 11.02
C VAL A 278 -4.82 -8.77 12.26
N THR A 279 -4.06 -9.84 12.05
CA THR A 279 -3.36 -10.57 13.12
C THR A 279 -1.86 -10.40 12.99
N LEU A 280 -1.22 -9.96 14.07
CA LEU A 280 0.24 -9.90 14.19
C LEU A 280 0.70 -11.25 14.77
N ASN A 281 1.57 -11.96 14.05
CA ASN A 281 2.13 -13.22 14.52
C ASN A 281 3.46 -12.99 15.24
N PRO A 282 3.52 -13.10 16.58
CA PRO A 282 4.77 -12.90 17.32
C PRO A 282 5.73 -14.10 17.20
N ASP A 283 5.23 -15.30 16.85
CA ASP A 283 6.00 -16.56 16.87
C ASP A 283 6.84 -16.84 15.61
N LYS A 284 6.73 -16.01 14.56
CA LYS A 284 7.51 -16.16 13.33
C LYS A 284 8.56 -15.04 13.26
N PRO A 285 9.88 -15.34 13.22
CA PRO A 285 10.89 -14.29 13.07
C PRO A 285 10.67 -13.55 11.74
N GLY A 286 10.45 -12.25 11.81
CA GLY A 286 9.92 -11.40 10.75
C GLY A 286 8.43 -11.14 10.97
N SER A 287 8.12 -10.00 11.60
CA SER A 287 6.76 -9.52 11.89
C SER A 287 5.89 -9.54 10.63
N SER A 288 5.19 -10.65 10.39
CA SER A 288 4.36 -10.85 9.21
C SER A 288 2.91 -10.60 9.59
N VAL A 289 2.44 -9.41 9.23
CA VAL A 289 1.03 -9.05 9.26
C VAL A 289 0.25 -10.07 8.42
N SER A 290 -0.71 -10.77 9.02
CA SER A 290 -1.53 -11.76 8.33
C SER A 290 -3.01 -11.38 8.48
N PHE A 291 -3.73 -11.32 7.35
CA PHE A 291 -5.16 -11.05 7.33
C PHE A 291 -5.98 -12.30 7.70
N LEU A 292 -7.19 -12.11 8.25
CA LEU A 292 -8.09 -13.22 8.60
C LEU A 292 -8.47 -14.09 7.38
N GLY A 293 -8.58 -13.51 6.18
CA GLY A 293 -8.84 -14.27 4.95
C GLY A 293 -7.72 -15.26 4.60
N ASP A 294 -6.47 -14.85 4.82
CA ASP A 294 -5.26 -15.63 4.52
C ASP A 294 -5.08 -16.80 5.51
N ARG A 295 -5.69 -16.71 6.70
CA ARG A 295 -5.77 -17.80 7.68
C ARG A 295 -6.66 -18.95 7.24
N PHE A 296 -7.55 -18.74 6.28
CA PHE A 296 -8.39 -19.80 5.73
C PHE A 296 -7.74 -20.51 4.54
N THR A 297 -6.90 -19.81 3.77
CA THR A 297 -6.31 -20.34 2.54
C THR A 297 -5.02 -21.10 2.80
N LYS A 298 -4.08 -20.52 3.57
CA LYS A 298 -2.77 -21.12 3.88
C LYS A 298 -2.84 -22.53 4.49
N PRO A 299 -3.67 -22.82 5.51
CA PRO A 299 -3.71 -24.16 6.09
C PRO A 299 -4.41 -25.19 5.19
N ARG A 300 -5.14 -24.77 4.16
CA ARG A 300 -5.71 -25.70 3.16
C ARG A 300 -4.66 -26.20 2.16
N THR A 301 -3.56 -25.47 1.98
CA THR A 301 -2.49 -25.83 1.03
C THR A 301 -1.37 -26.60 1.72
N ALA A 302 -1.21 -27.87 1.39
CA ALA A 302 -0.07 -28.69 1.82
C ALA A 302 1.07 -28.66 0.79
N LYS A 303 2.27 -29.11 1.18
CA LYS A 303 3.43 -29.21 0.27
C LYS A 303 3.23 -30.20 -0.89
N SER A 304 2.27 -31.12 -0.77
CA SER A 304 1.93 -32.12 -1.79
C SER A 304 0.51 -31.92 -2.27
N GLN A 305 0.32 -31.86 -3.59
CA GLN A 305 -1.01 -31.70 -4.19
C GLN A 305 -1.99 -32.80 -3.75
N LEU A 306 -1.51 -34.04 -3.65
CA LEU A 306 -2.32 -35.19 -3.22
C LEU A 306 -2.72 -35.10 -1.75
N GLN A 307 -1.96 -34.40 -0.91
CA GLN A 307 -2.36 -34.11 0.48
C GLN A 307 -3.39 -32.97 0.54
N THR A 308 -3.24 -31.95 -0.31
CA THR A 308 -4.23 -30.86 -0.48
C THR A 308 -5.59 -31.42 -0.92
N ASP A 309 -5.61 -32.34 -1.88
CA ASP A 309 -6.87 -32.97 -2.35
C ASP A 309 -7.53 -33.82 -1.26
N LYS A 310 -6.73 -34.54 -0.45
CA LYS A 310 -7.24 -35.28 0.72
C LYS A 310 -7.80 -34.36 1.78
N LEU A 311 -7.15 -33.23 2.06
CA LEU A 311 -7.65 -32.21 2.98
C LEU A 311 -8.97 -31.62 2.47
N ALA A 312 -9.06 -31.28 1.18
CA ALA A 312 -10.29 -30.79 0.57
C ALA A 312 -11.44 -31.81 0.66
N ALA A 313 -11.17 -33.09 0.41
CA ALA A 313 -12.17 -34.15 0.54
C ALA A 313 -12.67 -34.34 1.99
N ILE A 314 -11.77 -34.27 2.98
CA ILE A 314 -12.14 -34.37 4.41
C ILE A 314 -12.97 -33.15 4.82
N LEU A 315 -12.56 -31.95 4.44
CA LEU A 315 -13.28 -30.71 4.76
C LEU A 315 -14.67 -30.66 4.10
N SER A 316 -14.79 -31.14 2.87
CA SER A 316 -16.08 -31.31 2.18
C SER A 316 -17.02 -32.26 2.94
N ASN A 317 -16.49 -33.39 3.44
CA ASN A 317 -17.28 -34.35 4.23
C ASN A 317 -17.72 -33.79 5.60
N ILE A 318 -16.92 -32.91 6.21
CA ILE A 318 -17.29 -32.21 7.46
C ILE A 318 -18.31 -31.09 7.20
N GLY A 319 -18.57 -30.73 5.93
CA GLY A 319 -19.49 -29.66 5.54
C GLY A 319 -18.86 -28.26 5.60
N VAL A 320 -17.53 -28.16 5.60
CA VAL A 320 -16.82 -26.88 5.54
C VAL A 320 -16.67 -26.47 4.08
N HIS A 321 -17.36 -25.40 3.68
CA HIS A 321 -17.25 -24.86 2.32
C HIS A 321 -15.82 -24.36 2.01
N ASP A 322 -15.45 -24.42 0.72
CA ASP A 322 -14.13 -24.00 0.24
C ASP A 322 -13.89 -22.50 0.45
N VAL A 323 -14.95 -21.70 0.30
CA VAL A 323 -14.96 -20.27 0.57
C VAL A 323 -15.82 -19.99 1.79
N ILE A 324 -15.23 -19.40 2.83
CA ILE A 324 -15.95 -18.93 4.02
C ILE A 324 -16.27 -17.44 3.82
N PRO A 325 -17.55 -17.06 3.65
CA PRO A 325 -17.93 -15.70 3.26
C PRO A 325 -17.71 -14.65 4.35
N MET A 326 -17.59 -15.06 5.62
CA MET A 326 -17.36 -14.15 6.75
C MET A 326 -16.16 -14.58 7.59
N ALA A 327 -15.03 -13.93 7.36
CA ALA A 327 -13.80 -14.13 8.11
C ALA A 327 -13.82 -13.36 9.44
N THR A 328 -14.53 -13.89 10.44
CA THR A 328 -14.54 -13.31 11.80
C THR A 328 -13.52 -14.01 12.72
N PRO A 329 -12.95 -13.31 13.73
CA PRO A 329 -11.99 -13.91 14.66
C PRO A 329 -12.44 -15.23 15.33
N PRO A 330 -13.68 -15.39 15.84
CA PRO A 330 -14.10 -16.65 16.45
C PRO A 330 -14.21 -17.79 15.43
N VAL A 331 -14.58 -17.49 14.18
CA VAL A 331 -14.67 -18.49 13.10
C VAL A 331 -13.28 -18.96 12.69
N VAL A 332 -12.29 -18.06 12.64
CA VAL A 332 -10.88 -18.44 12.39
C VAL A 332 -10.37 -19.38 13.48
N ALA A 333 -10.60 -19.07 14.76
CA ALA A 333 -10.17 -19.93 15.86
C ALA A 333 -10.81 -21.33 15.80
N ALA A 334 -12.11 -21.42 15.51
CA ALA A 334 -12.79 -22.70 15.32
C ALA A 334 -12.23 -23.48 14.12
N PHE A 335 -11.92 -22.79 13.03
CA PHE A 335 -11.32 -23.39 11.85
C PHE A 335 -9.90 -23.91 12.11
N GLU A 336 -9.06 -23.17 12.83
CA GLU A 336 -7.72 -23.63 13.23
C GLU A 336 -7.80 -24.92 14.07
N GLN A 337 -8.75 -25.02 15.01
CA GLN A 337 -8.99 -26.25 15.79
C GLN A 337 -9.45 -27.43 14.93
N ILE A 338 -10.30 -27.19 13.93
CA ILE A 338 -10.72 -28.24 12.97
C ILE A 338 -9.51 -28.69 12.16
N MET A 339 -8.71 -27.76 11.66
CA MET A 339 -7.51 -28.08 10.88
C MET A 339 -6.52 -28.90 11.70
N GLU A 340 -6.26 -28.57 12.97
CA GLU A 340 -5.40 -29.36 13.85
C GLU A 340 -5.91 -30.80 13.98
N LYS A 341 -7.21 -30.98 14.24
CA LYS A 341 -7.83 -32.32 14.29
C LYS A 341 -7.71 -33.07 12.97
N VAL A 342 -7.92 -32.42 11.83
CA VAL A 342 -7.77 -33.04 10.51
C VAL A 342 -6.33 -33.49 10.27
N HIS A 343 -5.33 -32.69 10.64
CA HIS A 343 -3.92 -33.08 10.54
C HIS A 343 -3.61 -34.31 11.42
N THR A 344 -4.09 -34.34 12.67
CA THR A 344 -3.91 -35.51 13.54
C THR A 344 -4.56 -36.77 12.97
N LEU A 345 -5.76 -36.66 12.39
CA LEU A 345 -6.44 -37.79 11.74
C LEU A 345 -5.68 -38.30 10.51
N MET A 346 -5.08 -37.41 9.72
CA MET A 346 -4.24 -37.81 8.58
C MET A 346 -2.99 -38.55 9.04
N GLU A 347 -2.37 -38.12 10.15
CA GLU A 347 -1.21 -38.80 10.73
C GLU A 347 -1.57 -40.17 11.30
N LEU A 348 -2.68 -40.27 12.05
CA LEU A 348 -3.20 -41.54 12.55
C LEU A 348 -3.59 -42.51 11.43
N ARG A 349 -4.17 -42.01 10.34
CA ARG A 349 -4.47 -42.84 9.16
C ARG A 349 -3.18 -43.37 8.54
N LYS A 350 -2.15 -42.54 8.43
CA LYS A 350 -0.84 -42.94 7.89
C LYS A 350 -0.18 -44.01 8.75
N THR A 351 -0.23 -43.88 10.08
CA THR A 351 0.29 -44.91 10.99
C THR A 351 -0.52 -46.20 10.90
N ASN A 352 -1.85 -46.11 10.84
CA ASN A 352 -2.71 -47.28 10.69
C ASN A 352 -2.46 -48.03 9.37
N GLU A 353 -2.31 -47.33 8.24
CA GLU A 353 -1.97 -47.95 6.95
C GLU A 353 -0.59 -48.65 7.01
N LYS A 354 0.36 -48.10 7.76
CA LYS A 354 1.67 -48.73 8.00
C LYS A 354 1.53 -50.00 8.84
N ASP A 355 0.81 -49.94 9.96
CA ASP A 355 0.62 -51.09 10.86
C ASP A 355 -0.11 -52.24 10.17
N LEU A 356 -1.15 -51.92 9.38
CA LEU A 356 -1.87 -52.91 8.57
C LEU A 356 -0.96 -53.57 7.53
N GLN A 357 -0.07 -52.80 6.91
CA GLN A 357 0.89 -53.34 5.97
C GLN A 357 1.91 -54.26 6.66
N GLU A 358 2.40 -53.89 7.85
CA GLU A 358 3.27 -54.75 8.65
C GLU A 358 2.56 -56.05 9.08
N VAL A 359 1.30 -55.97 9.50
CA VAL A 359 0.49 -57.16 9.83
C VAL A 359 0.32 -58.07 8.61
N ARG A 360 0.02 -57.49 7.43
CA ARG A 360 -0.11 -58.24 6.18
C ARG A 360 1.19 -58.96 5.80
N VAL A 361 2.33 -58.30 5.97
CA VAL A 361 3.65 -58.90 5.69
C VAL A 361 3.91 -60.07 6.64
N ARG A 362 3.69 -59.89 7.95
CA ARG A 362 3.88 -60.96 8.94
C ARG A 362 2.95 -62.16 8.71
N GLN A 363 1.70 -61.91 8.30
CA GLN A 363 0.77 -62.98 7.93
C GLN A 363 1.23 -63.73 6.67
N GLY A 364 1.79 -63.02 5.69
CA GLY A 364 2.39 -63.62 4.51
C GLY A 364 3.59 -64.52 4.84
N GLU A 365 4.47 -64.06 5.73
CA GLU A 365 5.64 -64.81 6.20
C GLU A 365 5.25 -66.07 7.01
N LEU A 366 4.17 -66.03 7.78
CA LEU A 366 3.66 -67.20 8.52
C LEU A 366 2.95 -68.24 7.64
N SER A 367 2.54 -67.84 6.43
CA SER A 367 1.81 -68.70 5.48
C SER A 367 2.71 -69.37 4.43
N SER A 368 4.00 -69.02 4.43
CA SER A 368 5.04 -69.58 3.56
C SER A 368 6.00 -70.43 4.37
#